data_AF-A0A7C6SP72-F1
#
_entry.id   AF-A0A7C6SP72-F1
#
_cell.length_a   1.000
_cell.length_b   1.000
_cell.length_c   1.000
_cell.angle_alpha   90.00
_cell.angle_beta   90.00
_cell.angle_gamma   90.00
#
_symmetry.space_group_name_H-M   'P 1'
#
loop_
_entity.id
_entity.type
_entity.pdbx_description
1 polymer ?
#
loop_
_entity_poly.entity_id
_entity_poly.type
_entity_poly.pdbx_seq_one_letter_code
_entity_poly.pdbx_strand_id
1 'polypeptide(L)'
;PIFYGTKGTLVIEKDRSLRTYATRHKQDADKIHEVPPLPEGRQDIAQEFLHYLATGELHPTLDLPVNIDAMAMLDAGIRSAVSGKMEQVNDKYWCIG
;
A
#
# COMPACT_ATOMS: atom_id res chain seq x y z
N PRO A 1 -7.95 -4.41 -3.05
CA PRO A 1 -8.04 -3.06 -2.43
C PRO A 1 -9.02 -2.17 -3.22
N ILE A 2 -9.65 -1.18 -2.58
CA ILE A 2 -10.56 -0.24 -3.23
C ILE A 2 -10.13 1.19 -2.87
N PHE A 3 -9.98 2.05 -3.87
CA PHE A 3 -9.64 3.46 -3.70
C PHE A 3 -10.75 4.33 -4.26
N TYR A 4 -11.30 5.21 -3.42
CA TYR A 4 -12.31 6.18 -3.83
C TYR A 4 -11.64 7.52 -4.13
N GLY A 5 -11.76 8.00 -5.36
CA GLY A 5 -11.22 9.27 -5.81
C GLY A 5 -12.33 10.24 -6.23
N THR A 6 -11.95 11.49 -6.48
CA THR A 6 -12.88 12.54 -6.92
C THR A 6 -13.43 12.31 -8.33
N LYS A 7 -12.79 11.44 -9.12
CA LYS A 7 -13.15 11.14 -10.52
C LYS A 7 -13.70 9.73 -10.73
N GLY A 8 -13.79 8.92 -9.68
CA GLY A 8 -14.20 7.52 -9.80
C GLY A 8 -13.54 6.63 -8.76
N THR A 9 -13.71 5.32 -8.93
CA THR A 9 -13.20 4.29 -8.03
C THR A 9 -12.18 3.43 -8.75
N LEU A 10 -11.09 3.09 -8.06
CA LEU A 10 -10.12 2.09 -8.49
C LEU A 10 -10.32 0.83 -7.67
N VAL A 11 -10.40 -0.32 -8.33
CA VAL A 11 -10.55 -1.62 -7.68
C VAL A 11 -9.41 -2.52 -8.15
N ILE A 12 -8.66 -3.06 -7.20
CA ILE A 12 -7.71 -4.14 -7.45
C ILE A 12 -8.42 -5.46 -7.15
N GLU A 13 -8.60 -6.26 -8.19
CA GLU A 13 -9.29 -7.54 -8.17
C GLU A 13 -8.37 -8.71 -7.77
N LYS A 14 -8.96 -9.87 -7.52
CA LYS A 14 -8.22 -11.09 -7.12
C LYS A 14 -7.26 -11.59 -8.19
N ASP A 15 -7.56 -11.34 -9.46
CA ASP A 15 -6.71 -11.64 -10.61
C ASP A 15 -5.54 -10.64 -10.76
N ARG A 16 -5.36 -9.73 -9.80
CA ARG A 16 -4.38 -8.63 -9.80
C ARG A 16 -4.63 -7.58 -10.90
N SER A 17 -5.76 -7.64 -11.61
CA SER A 17 -6.14 -6.58 -12.54
C SER A 17 -6.56 -5.31 -11.79
N LEU A 18 -6.17 -4.15 -12.32
CA LEU A 18 -6.63 -2.87 -11.83
C LEU A 18 -7.79 -2.39 -12.71
N ARG A 19 -8.97 -2.23 -12.11
CA ARG A 19 -10.19 -1.79 -12.78
C ARG A 19 -10.57 -0.38 -12.38
N THR A 20 -11.00 0.43 -13.34
CA THR A 20 -11.44 1.81 -13.10
C THR A 20 -12.93 1.96 -13.37
N TYR A 21 -13.62 2.68 -12.48
CA TYR A 21 -15.04 2.98 -12.56
C TYR A 21 -15.24 4.49 -12.42
N ALA A 22 -15.36 5.18 -13.55
CA ALA A 22 -15.59 6.61 -13.66
C ALA A 22 -17.04 6.93 -14.07
N THR A 23 -17.72 6.02 -14.77
CA THR A 23 -19.09 6.20 -15.26
C THR A 23 -20.11 5.71 -14.23
N ARG A 24 -21.07 6.58 -13.88
CA ARG A 24 -22.13 6.21 -12.92
C ARG A 24 -23.08 5.15 -13.50
N HIS A 25 -23.57 4.27 -12.62
CA HIS A 25 -24.57 3.22 -12.92
C HIS A 25 -24.16 2.16 -13.94
N LYS A 26 -22.90 2.16 -14.36
CA LYS A 26 -22.34 1.11 -15.19
C LYS A 26 -21.85 -0.04 -14.31
N GLN A 27 -22.18 -1.28 -14.69
CA GLN A 27 -21.74 -2.47 -13.95
C GLN A 27 -20.33 -2.92 -14.35
N ASP A 28 -19.98 -2.72 -15.62
CA ASP A 28 -18.65 -3.05 -16.14
C ASP A 28 -17.63 -1.93 -15.87
N ALA A 29 -16.37 -2.32 -15.74
CA ALA A 29 -15.26 -1.37 -15.64
C ALA A 29 -15.17 -0.49 -16.89
N ASP A 30 -14.79 0.77 -16.72
CA ASP A 30 -14.47 1.66 -17.83
C ASP A 30 -13.14 1.29 -18.48
N LYS A 31 -12.17 0.86 -17.66
CA LYS A 31 -10.90 0.34 -18.13
C LYS A 31 -10.39 -0.76 -17.23
N ILE A 32 -9.81 -1.78 -17.84
CA ILE A 32 -9.03 -2.83 -17.18
C ILE A 32 -7.56 -2.57 -17.55
N HIS A 33 -6.73 -2.44 -16.52
CA HIS A 33 -5.30 -2.28 -16.64
C HIS A 33 -4.61 -3.59 -16.31
N GLU A 34 -3.79 -4.05 -17.24
CA GLU A 34 -2.86 -5.14 -17.00
C GLU A 34 -1.75 -4.63 -16.08
N VAL A 35 -1.51 -5.34 -14.97
CA VAL A 35 -0.45 -5.00 -14.03
C VAL A 35 0.79 -5.78 -14.43
N PRO A 36 1.87 -5.11 -14.84
CA PRO A 36 3.09 -5.80 -15.22
C PRO A 36 3.63 -6.60 -14.02
N PRO A 37 4.35 -7.71 -14.27
CA PRO A 37 5.05 -8.40 -13.20
C PRO A 37 6.08 -7.47 -12.56
N LEU A 38 6.50 -7.82 -11.35
CA LEU A 38 7.62 -7.14 -10.71
C LEU A 38 8.90 -7.31 -11.57
N PRO A 39 9.83 -6.35 -11.53
CA PRO A 39 11.08 -6.44 -12.28
C PRO A 39 11.86 -7.72 -11.96
N GLU A 40 12.65 -8.18 -12.94
CA GLU A 40 13.51 -9.34 -12.75
C GLU A 40 14.59 -9.08 -11.68
N GLY A 41 14.81 -10.06 -10.80
CA GLY A 41 15.71 -9.92 -9.65
C GLY A 41 15.15 -9.06 -8.52
N ARG A 42 13.85 -8.72 -8.56
CA ARG A 42 13.15 -7.88 -7.57
C ARG A 42 11.73 -8.41 -7.28
N GLN A 43 11.49 -9.71 -7.46
CA GLN A 43 10.14 -10.29 -7.35
C GLN A 43 9.75 -10.62 -5.90
N ASP A 44 10.72 -10.73 -4.99
CA ASP A 44 10.50 -10.96 -3.57
C ASP A 44 11.51 -10.19 -2.69
N ILE A 45 11.32 -10.26 -1.37
CA ILE A 45 12.14 -9.53 -0.40
C ILE A 45 13.61 -10.00 -0.43
N ALA A 46 13.87 -11.30 -0.65
CA ALA A 46 15.23 -11.82 -0.65
C ALA A 46 15.99 -11.32 -1.90
N GLN A 47 15.32 -11.32 -3.05
CA GLN A 47 15.86 -10.79 -4.29
C GLN A 47 16.06 -9.28 -4.22
N GLU A 48 15.10 -8.53 -3.66
CA GLU A 48 15.23 -7.08 -3.46
C GLU A 48 16.41 -6.73 -2.54
N PHE A 49 16.66 -7.54 -1.51
CA PHE A 49 17.83 -7.38 -0.65
C PHE A 49 19.15 -7.60 -1.43
N LEU A 50 19.22 -8.65 -2.25
CA LEU A 50 20.39 -8.89 -3.10
C LEU A 50 20.58 -7.78 -4.14
N HIS A 51 19.49 -7.26 -4.72
CA HIS A 51 19.51 -6.12 -5.61
C HIS A 51 20.12 -4.90 -4.93
N TYR A 52 19.64 -4.56 -3.72
CA TYR A 52 20.17 -3.45 -2.94
C TYR A 52 21.66 -3.59 -2.63
N LEU A 53 22.13 -4.80 -2.27
CA LEU A 53 23.55 -5.04 -2.04
C LEU A 53 24.40 -4.82 -3.30
N ALA A 54 23.85 -5.09 -4.49
CA ALA A 54 24.56 -4.96 -5.75
C ALA A 54 24.54 -3.52 -6.31
N THR A 55 23.41 -2.81 -6.17
CA THR A 55 23.17 -1.53 -6.85
C THR A 55 23.13 -0.32 -5.90
N GLY A 56 22.87 -0.55 -4.61
CA GLY A 56 22.53 0.49 -3.64
C GLY A 56 21.13 1.08 -3.84
N GLU A 57 20.34 0.58 -4.80
CA GLU A 57 18.96 1.01 -5.04
C GLU A 57 17.99 0.17 -4.21
N LEU A 58 17.07 0.82 -3.51
CA LEU A 58 16.06 0.18 -2.68
C LEU A 58 14.66 0.55 -3.19
N HIS A 59 13.75 -0.42 -3.24
CA HIS A 59 12.35 -0.13 -3.54
C HIS A 59 11.76 0.84 -2.49
N PRO A 60 11.07 1.92 -2.89
CA PRO A 60 10.58 2.94 -1.95
C PRO A 60 9.70 2.41 -0.81
N THR A 61 8.97 1.31 -1.01
CA THR A 61 8.15 0.69 0.04
C THR A 61 8.95 -0.01 1.13
N LEU A 62 10.24 -0.25 0.90
CA LEU A 62 11.16 -0.84 1.88
C LEU A 62 12.01 0.23 2.59
N ASP A 63 11.82 1.51 2.25
CA ASP A 63 12.54 2.59 2.92
C ASP A 63 12.18 2.66 4.40
N LEU A 64 13.15 3.07 5.21
CA LEU A 64 13.05 3.07 6.66
C LEU A 64 11.88 3.93 7.18
N PRO A 65 11.68 5.19 6.71
CA PRO A 65 10.56 6.01 7.17
C PRO A 65 9.21 5.36 6.89
N VAL A 66 9.02 4.78 5.71
CA VAL A 66 7.77 4.10 5.33
C VAL A 66 7.48 2.92 6.27
N ASN A 67 8.51 2.15 6.62
CA ASN A 67 8.35 1.00 7.50
C ASN A 67 8.13 1.40 8.96
N ILE A 68 8.72 2.50 9.43
CA ILE A 68 8.44 3.05 10.77
C ILE A 68 6.97 3.49 10.84
N ASP A 69 6.48 4.23 9.84
CA ASP A 69 5.09 4.70 9.78
C ASP A 69 4.10 3.52 9.76
N ALA A 70 4.39 2.49 8.94
CA ALA A 70 3.58 1.28 8.88
C ALA A 70 3.49 0.57 10.24
N MET A 71 4.60 0.49 10.97
CA MET A 71 4.62 -0.13 12.30
C MET A 71 3.85 0.69 13.33
N ALA A 72 3.94 2.02 13.28
CA ALA A 72 3.22 2.91 14.16
C ALA A 72 1.70 2.83 13.93
N MET A 73 1.27 2.72 12.67
CA MET A 73 -0.12 2.47 12.31
C MET A 73 -0.62 1.12 12.80
N LEU A 74 0.21 0.06 12.72
CA LEU A 74 -0.14 -1.27 13.21
C LEU A 74 -0.33 -1.27 14.74
N ASP A 75 0.56 -0.63 15.49
CA ASP A 75 0.44 -0.47 16.94
C ASP A 75 -0.88 0.25 17.32
N ALA A 76 -1.17 1.38 16.67
CA ALA A 76 -2.42 2.11 16.89
C ALA A 76 -3.64 1.25 16.57
N GLY A 77 -3.58 0.43 15.51
CA GLY A 77 -4.61 -0.54 15.16
C GLY A 77 -4.80 -1.62 16.24
N ILE A 78 -3.72 -2.16 16.80
CA ILE A 78 -3.78 -3.15 17.89
C ILE A 78 -4.42 -2.54 19.13
N ARG A 79 -4.00 -1.33 19.53
CA ARG A 79 -4.61 -0.62 20.66
C ARG A 79 -6.09 -0.33 20.41
N SER A 80 -6.44 0.09 19.19
CA SER A 80 -7.82 0.40 18.81
C SER A 80 -8.71 -0.84 18.86
N ALA A 81 -8.19 -1.99 18.40
CA ALA A 81 -8.90 -3.26 18.46
C ALA A 81 -9.20 -3.70 19.90
N VAL A 82 -8.30 -3.41 20.84
CA VAL A 82 -8.47 -3.71 22.27
C VAL A 82 -9.41 -2.71 22.96
N SER A 83 -9.24 -1.41 22.68
CA SER A 83 -9.98 -0.34 23.37
C SER A 83 -11.38 -0.10 22.79
N GLY A 84 -11.62 -0.51 21.54
CA GLY A 84 -12.83 -0.20 20.79
C GLY A 84 -12.98 1.27 20.42
N LYS A 85 -11.89 2.05 20.50
CA LYS A 85 -11.88 3.50 20.29
C LYS A 85 -10.92 3.89 19.17
N MET A 86 -11.05 5.13 18.71
CA MET A 86 -10.05 5.74 17.86
C MET A 86 -8.78 5.97 18.67
N GLU A 87 -7.69 5.38 18.22
CA GLU A 87 -6.36 5.49 18.83
C GLU A 87 -5.44 6.19 17.85
N GLN A 88 -4.77 7.25 18.29
CA GLN A 88 -3.82 7.97 17.45
C GLN A 88 -2.51 7.20 17.34
N VAL A 89 -1.86 7.36 16.19
CA VAL A 89 -0.42 7.11 16.07
C VAL A 89 0.27 8.24 16.84
N ASN A 90 0.88 7.90 17.98
CA ASN A 90 1.53 8.85 18.86
C ASN A 90 2.76 8.20 19.49
N ASP A 91 3.81 8.06 18.67
CA ASP A 91 5.11 7.58 19.10
C ASP A 91 6.15 8.71 19.07
N LYS A 92 7.37 8.44 19.54
CA LYS A 92 8.47 9.43 19.61
C LYS A 92 8.86 10.04 18.26
N TYR A 93 8.46 9.45 17.13
CA TYR A 93 8.70 9.96 15.78
C TYR A 93 7.49 10.71 15.21
N TRP A 94 6.29 10.45 15.76
CA TRP A 94 4.99 11.03 15.39
C TRP A 94 4.28 11.72 16.56
N CYS A 95 4.99 12.53 17.34
CA CYS A 95 4.36 13.44 18.31
C CYS A 95 3.94 14.74 17.61
N ILE A 96 2.80 14.73 16.90
CA ILE A 96 2.10 15.98 16.57
C ILE A 96 0.84 16.05 17.44
N GLY A 97 1.06 16.51 18.67
CA GLY A 97 0.03 17.02 19.57
C GLY A 97 0.20 18.52 19.73
#